data_AF-A0AA43CDF1-F1
#
_entry.id   AF-A0AA43CDF1-F1
#
_cell.length_a   1.000
_cell.length_b   1.000
_cell.length_c   1.000
_cell.angle_alpha   90.00
_cell.angle_beta   90.00
_cell.angle_gamma   90.00
#
_symmetry.space_group_name_H-M   'P 1'
#
loop_
_entity.id
_entity.type
_entity.pdbx_description
1 polymer ?
#
loop_
_entity_poly.entity_id
_entity_poly.type
_entity_poly.pdbx_seq_one_letter_code
_entity_poly.pdbx_strand_id
1 'polypeptide(L)'
;MKTKLSHLGVALALVVALAMPAMAAGEITVGGFVQAIAKAKNLNATDASIAVDALAAAGITLPADLNMNGQLTEGDVARISQSLGLNVNTSRPSANFTRAQVNRYFRSFEEEIGFSGGGGAVAASGTPAFDPFSKGNGKSKGKGKGHTTPTEPE
;
A
#
# COMPACT_ATOMS: atom_id res chain seq x y z
N MET A 1 -8.24 -9.01 -40.25
CA MET A 1 -8.67 -9.78 -39.06
C MET A 1 -8.34 -8.96 -37.82
N LYS A 2 -9.32 -8.72 -36.93
CA LYS A 2 -9.20 -7.89 -35.72
C LYS A 2 -8.83 -8.78 -34.54
N THR A 3 -7.61 -8.68 -34.01
CA THR A 3 -7.22 -9.31 -32.75
C THR A 3 -7.46 -8.34 -31.60
N LYS A 4 -8.49 -8.62 -30.80
CA LYS A 4 -8.76 -7.98 -29.51
C LYS A 4 -7.64 -8.38 -28.54
N LEU A 5 -6.90 -7.39 -28.02
CA LEU A 5 -5.90 -7.61 -26.97
C LEU A 5 -6.60 -7.46 -25.62
N SER A 6 -6.78 -8.58 -24.94
CA SER A 6 -7.41 -8.71 -23.63
C SER A 6 -6.63 -7.94 -22.56
N HIS A 7 -7.35 -7.24 -21.69
CA HIS A 7 -6.81 -6.48 -20.56
C HIS A 7 -6.02 -7.39 -19.62
N LEU A 8 -4.70 -7.15 -19.53
CA LEU A 8 -3.81 -7.78 -18.56
C LEU A 8 -3.98 -7.07 -17.21
N GLY A 9 -4.73 -7.68 -16.30
CA GLY A 9 -4.82 -7.23 -14.90
C GLY A 9 -3.48 -7.45 -14.20
N VAL A 10 -2.87 -6.37 -13.69
CA VAL A 10 -1.65 -6.44 -12.87
C VAL A 10 -2.08 -6.84 -11.45
N ALA A 11 -1.81 -8.08 -11.07
CA ALA A 11 -1.95 -8.54 -9.69
C ALA A 11 -0.66 -8.20 -8.91
N LEU A 12 -0.76 -7.28 -7.95
CA LEU A 12 0.35 -6.92 -7.07
C LEU A 12 0.46 -7.97 -5.94
N ALA A 13 1.46 -8.85 -6.01
CA ALA A 13 1.73 -9.83 -4.97
C ALA A 13 2.60 -9.22 -3.86
N LEU A 14 2.02 -9.03 -2.67
CA LEU A 14 2.72 -8.53 -1.49
C LEU A 14 3.56 -9.66 -0.86
N VAL A 15 4.89 -9.62 -1.01
CA VAL A 15 5.82 -10.51 -0.28
C VAL A 15 6.30 -9.79 0.98
N VAL A 16 5.81 -10.20 2.16
CA VAL A 16 6.27 -9.69 3.46
C VAL A 16 7.22 -10.70 4.09
N ALA A 17 8.50 -10.35 4.14
CA ALA A 17 9.55 -11.10 4.83
C ALA A 17 9.73 -10.62 6.29
N LEU A 18 10.12 -11.58 7.14
CA LEU A 18 10.64 -11.51 8.52
C LEU A 18 9.63 -11.31 9.65
N ALA A 19 9.33 -12.43 10.32
CA ALA A 19 8.63 -12.50 11.60
C ALA A 19 9.50 -11.89 12.71
N MET A 20 9.12 -10.71 13.21
CA MET A 20 9.60 -10.18 14.48
C MET A 20 8.61 -10.51 15.61
N PRO A 21 9.07 -10.64 16.88
CA PRO A 21 8.19 -10.91 18.00
C PRO A 21 7.22 -9.74 18.22
N ALA A 22 5.92 -10.03 18.21
CA ALA A 22 4.85 -9.08 18.47
C ALA A 22 4.83 -8.70 19.96
N MET A 23 5.57 -7.65 20.31
CA MET A 23 5.41 -6.96 21.59
C MET A 23 4.18 -6.05 21.49
N ALA A 24 3.30 -6.13 22.49
CA ALA A 24 1.98 -5.51 22.59
C ALA A 24 1.96 -3.99 22.33
N ALA A 25 1.93 -3.59 21.05
CA ALA A 25 1.40 -2.30 20.64
C ALA A 25 -0.11 -2.50 20.48
N GLY A 26 -0.90 -1.78 21.31
CA GLY A 26 -2.36 -1.94 21.46
C GLY A 26 -3.06 -2.50 20.22
N GLU A 27 -3.71 -3.64 20.40
CA GLU A 27 -4.28 -4.43 19.32
C GLU A 27 -5.16 -3.55 18.43
N ILE A 28 -4.80 -3.47 17.15
CA ILE A 28 -5.60 -2.72 16.18
C ILE A 28 -6.80 -3.58 15.83
N THR A 29 -7.99 -3.03 16.06
CA THR A 29 -9.24 -3.65 15.65
C THR A 29 -9.62 -3.23 14.24
N VAL A 30 -10.48 -4.04 13.61
CA VAL A 30 -11.06 -3.72 12.31
C VAL A 30 -11.77 -2.36 12.34
N GLY A 31 -12.55 -2.10 13.40
CA GLY A 31 -13.25 -0.82 13.58
C GLY A 31 -12.32 0.37 13.70
N GLY A 32 -11.18 0.23 14.39
CA GLY A 32 -10.15 1.28 14.45
C GLY A 32 -9.53 1.58 13.10
N PHE A 33 -9.33 0.56 12.26
CA PHE A 33 -8.82 0.74 10.90
C PHE A 33 -9.84 1.42 9.97
N VAL A 34 -11.11 1.01 10.03
CA VAL A 34 -12.20 1.65 9.26
C VAL A 34 -12.36 3.12 9.64
N GLN A 35 -12.30 3.44 10.94
CA GLN A 35 -12.28 4.84 11.39
C GLN A 35 -11.10 5.61 10.82
N ALA A 36 -9.90 5.02 10.80
CA ALA A 36 -8.72 5.66 10.24
C ALA A 36 -8.89 5.96 8.74
N ILE A 37 -9.51 5.06 7.97
CA ILE A 37 -9.85 5.30 6.56
C ILE A 37 -10.84 6.46 6.44
N ALA A 38 -11.94 6.44 7.19
CA ALA A 38 -12.94 7.50 7.14
C ALA A 38 -12.32 8.87 7.50
N LYS A 39 -11.46 8.93 8.52
CA LYS A 39 -10.70 10.13 8.88
C LYS A 39 -9.74 10.58 7.78
N ALA A 40 -9.04 9.65 7.13
CA ALA A 40 -8.17 9.97 6.00
C ALA A 40 -8.95 10.58 4.83
N LYS A 41 -10.22 10.19 4.66
CA LYS A 41 -11.14 10.78 3.67
C LYS A 41 -11.82 12.08 4.12
N ASN A 42 -11.40 12.66 5.26
CA ASN A 42 -12.03 13.83 5.88
C ASN A 42 -13.52 13.62 6.21
N LEU A 43 -13.92 12.37 6.48
CA LEU A 43 -15.29 12.03 6.89
C LEU A 43 -15.42 12.03 8.41
N ASN A 44 -16.64 12.30 8.90
CA ASN A 44 -16.91 12.21 10.33
C ASN A 44 -16.85 10.75 10.80
N ALA A 45 -15.99 10.45 11.76
CA ALA A 45 -15.71 9.09 12.21
C ALA A 45 -15.36 9.08 13.70
N THR A 46 -16.34 9.49 14.52
CA THR A 46 -16.25 9.46 15.99
C THR A 46 -16.07 8.03 16.50
N ASP A 47 -16.78 7.08 15.88
CA ASP A 47 -16.81 5.67 16.25
C ASP A 47 -16.89 4.78 15.00
N ALA A 48 -16.73 3.47 15.17
CA ALA A 48 -16.66 2.51 14.05
C ALA A 48 -17.97 2.49 13.24
N SER A 49 -19.12 2.47 13.91
CA SER A 49 -20.42 2.49 13.23
C SER A 49 -20.64 3.78 12.42
N ILE A 50 -20.23 4.93 12.97
CA ILE A 50 -20.34 6.22 12.27
C ILE A 50 -19.39 6.26 11.07
N ALA A 51 -18.19 5.69 11.20
CA ALA A 51 -17.25 5.58 10.08
C ALA A 51 -17.80 4.70 8.94
N VAL A 52 -18.47 3.59 9.26
CA VAL A 52 -19.11 2.72 8.26
C VAL A 52 -20.22 3.48 7.53
N ASP A 53 -21.08 4.18 8.26
CA ASP A 53 -22.17 4.97 7.67
C ASP A 53 -21.63 6.11 6.77
N ALA A 54 -20.61 6.82 7.24
CA ALA A 54 -19.97 7.89 6.47
C ALA A 54 -19.28 7.37 5.19
N LEU A 55 -18.64 6.19 5.25
CA LEU A 55 -18.07 5.54 4.07
C LEU A 55 -19.16 5.09 3.10
N ALA A 56 -20.27 4.53 3.60
CA ALA A 56 -21.41 4.15 2.77
C ALA A 56 -22.05 5.37 2.09
N ALA A 57 -22.20 6.50 2.80
CA ALA A 57 -22.66 7.76 2.25
C ALA A 57 -21.70 8.31 1.16
N ALA A 58 -20.41 7.99 1.26
CA ALA A 58 -19.41 8.28 0.23
C ALA A 58 -19.37 7.25 -0.92
N GLY A 59 -20.33 6.30 -0.97
CA GLY A 59 -20.44 5.28 -2.01
C GLY A 59 -19.55 4.04 -1.81
N ILE A 60 -18.91 3.91 -0.65
CA ILE A 60 -18.03 2.77 -0.33
C ILE A 60 -18.79 1.77 0.52
N THR A 61 -19.10 0.60 -0.03
CA THR A 61 -19.77 -0.48 0.71
C THR A 61 -18.75 -1.46 1.27
N LEU A 62 -18.65 -1.49 2.60
CA LEU A 62 -17.81 -2.46 3.30
C LEU A 62 -18.52 -3.83 3.40
N PRO A 63 -17.77 -4.95 3.49
CA PRO A 63 -18.35 -6.27 3.72
C PRO A 63 -19.14 -6.33 5.04
N ALA A 64 -20.34 -6.89 5.00
CA ALA A 64 -21.25 -6.95 6.15
C ALA A 64 -20.77 -7.92 7.24
N ASP A 65 -19.89 -8.87 6.90
CA ASP A 65 -19.34 -9.88 7.80
C ASP A 65 -18.09 -9.40 8.59
N LEU A 66 -17.70 -8.13 8.44
CA LEU A 66 -16.57 -7.57 9.18
C LEU A 66 -16.86 -7.49 10.69
N ASN A 67 -16.02 -8.16 11.48
CA ASN A 67 -16.07 -8.06 12.93
C ASN A 67 -15.34 -6.80 13.40
N MET A 68 -16.07 -5.70 13.60
CA MET A 68 -15.52 -4.39 13.98
C MET A 68 -14.74 -4.38 15.30
N ASN A 69 -15.08 -5.28 16.23
CA ASN A 69 -14.38 -5.44 17.51
C ASN A 69 -13.27 -6.49 17.44
N GLY A 70 -13.20 -7.23 16.33
CA GLY A 70 -12.17 -8.23 16.09
C GLY A 70 -10.82 -7.61 15.81
N GLN A 71 -9.77 -8.41 16.02
CA GLN A 71 -8.42 -8.06 15.64
C GLN A 71 -8.32 -7.90 14.12
N LEU A 72 -7.61 -6.85 13.68
CA LEU A 72 -7.40 -6.60 12.26
C LEU A 72 -6.46 -7.66 11.68
N THR A 73 -6.92 -8.36 10.64
CA THR A 73 -6.10 -9.30 9.88
C THR A 73 -5.75 -8.76 8.49
N GLU A 74 -4.73 -9.35 7.85
CA GLU A 74 -4.38 -9.03 6.46
C GLU A 74 -5.55 -9.29 5.50
N GLY A 75 -6.37 -10.31 5.77
CA GLY A 75 -7.56 -10.60 4.98
C GLY A 75 -8.63 -9.51 5.12
N ASP A 76 -8.80 -8.94 6.31
CA ASP A 76 -9.71 -7.82 6.52
C ASP A 76 -9.24 -6.56 5.80
N VAL A 77 -7.94 -6.26 5.88
CA VAL A 77 -7.35 -5.12 5.14
C VAL A 77 -7.57 -5.30 3.65
N ALA A 78 -7.24 -6.46 3.08
CA ALA A 78 -7.43 -6.71 1.65
C ALA A 78 -8.89 -6.53 1.21
N ARG A 79 -9.85 -7.06 1.98
CA ARG A 79 -11.28 -6.93 1.67
C ARG A 79 -11.77 -5.48 1.76
N ILE A 80 -11.34 -4.74 2.79
CA ILE A 80 -11.68 -3.32 2.95
C ILE A 80 -11.05 -2.48 1.82
N SER A 81 -9.79 -2.74 1.48
CA SER A 81 -9.09 -2.10 0.37
C SER A 81 -9.81 -2.33 -0.97
N GLN A 82 -10.31 -3.55 -1.22
CA GLN A 82 -11.10 -3.85 -2.42
C GLN A 82 -12.40 -3.04 -2.49
N SER A 83 -13.09 -2.87 -1.36
CA SER A 83 -14.27 -1.98 -1.27
C SER A 83 -13.95 -0.52 -1.58
N LEU A 84 -12.71 -0.09 -1.35
CA LEU A 84 -12.21 1.24 -1.72
C LEU A 84 -11.77 1.33 -3.19
N GLY A 85 -11.80 0.22 -3.93
CA GLY A 85 -11.32 0.14 -5.31
C GLY A 85 -9.82 -0.16 -5.44
N LEU A 86 -9.11 -0.37 -4.32
CA LEU A 86 -7.69 -0.71 -4.32
C LEU A 86 -7.51 -2.22 -4.53
N ASN A 87 -6.60 -2.61 -5.42
CA ASN A 87 -6.30 -4.02 -5.64
C ASN A 87 -5.23 -4.51 -4.67
N VAL A 88 -5.65 -4.82 -3.44
CA VAL A 88 -4.79 -5.41 -2.41
C VAL A 88 -5.10 -6.88 -2.25
N ASN A 89 -4.06 -7.71 -2.29
CA ASN A 89 -4.18 -9.15 -2.09
C ASN A 89 -3.15 -9.64 -1.07
N THR A 90 -3.53 -10.62 -0.26
CA THR A 90 -2.65 -11.27 0.72
C THR A 90 -2.62 -12.77 0.49
N SER A 91 -1.46 -13.38 0.75
CA SER A 91 -1.31 -14.84 0.82
C SER A 91 -1.52 -15.39 2.23
N ARG A 92 -1.75 -14.51 3.23
CA ARG A 92 -1.85 -14.84 4.65
C ARG A 92 -3.09 -14.17 5.28
N PRO A 93 -4.31 -14.51 4.84
CA PRO A 93 -5.53 -13.80 5.24
C PRO A 93 -5.79 -13.82 6.77
N SER A 94 -5.36 -14.88 7.46
CA SER A 94 -5.51 -15.01 8.92
C SER A 94 -4.36 -14.40 9.73
N ALA A 95 -3.36 -13.79 9.07
CA ALA A 95 -2.26 -13.16 9.79
C ALA A 95 -2.68 -11.81 10.37
N ASN A 96 -2.27 -11.56 11.60
CA ASN A 96 -2.54 -10.31 12.29
C ASN A 96 -1.86 -9.15 11.55
N PHE A 97 -2.60 -8.06 11.37
CA PHE A 97 -2.09 -6.85 10.78
C PHE A 97 -1.69 -5.87 11.88
N THR A 98 -0.38 -5.62 11.98
CA THR A 98 0.21 -4.81 13.05
C THR A 98 0.05 -3.31 12.79
N ARG A 99 0.15 -2.52 13.86
CA ARG A 99 0.14 -1.05 13.76
C ARG A 99 1.22 -0.48 12.83
N ALA A 100 2.40 -1.10 12.80
CA ALA A 100 3.47 -0.70 11.88
C ALA A 100 3.07 -0.92 10.41
N GLN A 101 2.37 -2.02 10.11
CA GLN A 101 1.84 -2.30 8.78
C GLN A 101 0.71 -1.34 8.41
N VAL A 102 -0.17 -0.99 9.36
CA VAL A 102 -1.20 0.06 9.16
C VAL A 102 -0.58 1.40 8.76
N ASN A 103 0.43 1.86 9.50
CA ASN A 103 1.11 3.12 9.16
C ASN A 103 1.77 3.06 7.77
N ARG A 104 2.36 1.92 7.41
CA ARG A 104 2.95 1.71 6.08
C ARG A 104 1.89 1.71 4.99
N TYR A 105 0.75 1.08 5.24
CA TYR A 105 -0.40 1.04 4.33
C TYR A 105 -0.89 2.45 4.03
N PHE A 106 -1.20 3.25 5.05
CA PHE A 106 -1.69 4.61 4.83
C PHE A 106 -0.69 5.50 4.08
N ARG A 107 0.61 5.37 4.34
CA ARG A 107 1.65 6.09 3.57
C ARG A 107 1.73 5.67 2.11
N SER A 108 1.39 4.42 1.79
CA SER A 108 1.50 3.89 0.43
C SER A 108 0.26 4.21 -0.41
N PHE A 109 -0.90 4.32 0.23
CA PHE A 109 -2.19 4.52 -0.42
C PHE A 109 -2.81 5.89 -0.09
N GLU A 110 -2.04 6.85 0.43
CA GLU A 110 -2.53 8.16 0.86
C GLU A 110 -3.24 8.90 -0.28
N GLU A 111 -2.63 8.88 -1.47
CA GLU A 111 -3.16 9.52 -2.67
C GLU A 111 -4.44 8.82 -3.18
N GLU A 112 -4.48 7.49 -3.13
CA GLU A 112 -5.59 6.66 -3.65
C GLU A 112 -6.80 6.62 -2.69
N ILE A 113 -6.56 6.67 -1.38
CA ILE A 113 -7.61 6.68 -0.34
C ILE A 113 -8.32 8.04 -0.30
N GLY A 114 -7.67 9.12 -0.74
CA GLY A 114 -8.35 10.39 -0.99
C GLY A 114 -7.72 11.61 -0.34
N PHE A 115 -6.41 11.84 -0.53
CA PHE A 115 -5.95 13.21 -0.67
C PHE A 115 -6.36 13.78 -2.04
N SER A 116 -7.66 14.04 -2.24
CA SER A 116 -8.14 14.87 -3.36
C SER A 116 -8.24 16.33 -2.89
N GLY A 117 -7.14 16.84 -2.35
CA GLY A 117 -6.98 18.22 -1.89
C GLY A 117 -5.98 18.99 -2.75
N GLY A 118 -6.36 19.26 -4.01
CA GLY A 118 -5.66 20.21 -4.87
C GLY A 118 -4.61 19.60 -5.79
N GLY A 119 -4.77 19.86 -7.09
CA GLY A 119 -3.66 19.76 -8.03
C GLY A 119 -2.50 20.60 -7.53
N GLY A 120 -1.41 19.93 -7.18
CA GLY A 120 -0.18 20.55 -6.74
C GLY A 120 0.92 19.54 -6.90
N ALA A 121 1.69 19.68 -7.98
CA ALA A 121 2.94 18.97 -8.17
C ALA A 121 3.79 19.13 -6.89
N VAL A 122 3.93 18.08 -6.11
CA VAL A 122 4.97 18.03 -5.08
C VAL A 122 6.26 17.63 -5.76
N ALA A 123 7.15 18.61 -5.85
CA ALA A 123 8.51 18.45 -6.33
C ALA A 123 9.17 17.25 -5.65
N ALA A 124 9.68 16.35 -6.48
CA ALA A 124 10.48 15.21 -6.09
C ALA A 124 11.69 15.67 -5.25
N SER A 125 11.58 15.51 -3.94
CA SER A 125 12.74 15.57 -3.06
C SER A 125 13.33 14.16 -2.96
N GLY A 126 14.23 13.85 -3.91
CA GLY A 126 15.49 13.16 -3.62
C GLY A 126 15.49 11.67 -3.26
N THR A 127 14.42 10.91 -3.44
CA THR A 127 14.51 9.44 -3.44
C THR A 127 14.16 8.91 -4.83
N PRO A 128 14.98 8.05 -5.45
CA PRO A 128 14.68 7.55 -6.78
C PRO A 128 13.34 6.82 -6.74
N ALA A 129 12.35 7.38 -7.42
CA ALA A 129 11.12 6.69 -7.74
C ALA A 129 11.53 5.40 -8.45
N PHE A 130 11.25 4.26 -7.81
CA PHE A 130 11.44 2.97 -8.45
C PHE A 130 10.43 2.88 -9.60
N ASP A 131 10.94 3.00 -10.83
CA ASP A 131 10.19 2.82 -12.07
C ASP A 131 10.35 1.37 -12.54
N PRO A 132 9.37 0.48 -12.27
CA PRO A 132 9.45 -0.93 -12.68
C PRO A 132 9.29 -1.13 -14.19
N PHE A 133 9.02 -0.08 -14.97
CA PHE A 133 8.84 -0.14 -16.41
C PHE A 133 10.02 0.40 -17.22
N SER A 134 11.11 0.83 -16.56
CA SER A 134 12.36 1.18 -17.23
C SER A 134 13.10 -0.09 -17.69
N LYS A 135 12.53 -0.73 -18.71
CA LYS A 135 13.09 -1.85 -19.44
C LYS A 135 14.35 -1.34 -20.15
N GLY A 136 15.51 -1.73 -19.62
CA GLY A 136 16.81 -1.33 -20.13
C GLY A 136 16.88 -1.48 -21.64
N ASN A 137 17.01 -0.35 -22.32
CA ASN A 137 17.26 -0.28 -23.75
C ASN A 137 18.04 1.00 -24.04
N GLY A 138 19.36 0.87 -24.18
CA GLY A 138 20.15 2.02 -24.63
C GLY A 138 21.67 1.86 -24.55
N LYS A 139 22.22 1.07 -25.49
CA LYS A 139 23.43 1.38 -26.27
C LYS A 139 24.77 1.67 -25.57
N SER A 140 25.69 0.74 -25.80
CA SER A 140 27.14 0.91 -25.92
C SER A 140 27.60 2.23 -26.58
N LYS A 141 28.62 2.90 -26.00
CA LYS A 141 29.80 3.45 -26.72
C LYS A 141 30.82 4.18 -25.81
N GLY A 142 32.11 3.84 -25.97
CA GLY A 142 33.27 4.71 -25.69
C GLY A 142 33.90 4.54 -24.29
N LYS A 143 35.05 3.90 -24.05
CA LYS A 143 36.45 4.03 -24.56
C LYS A 143 37.28 5.09 -23.78
N GLY A 144 38.30 4.61 -23.03
CA GLY A 144 39.47 5.37 -22.54
C GLY A 144 39.72 5.17 -21.03
N LYS A 145 40.62 4.29 -20.56
CA LYS A 145 42.11 4.29 -20.54
C LYS A 145 42.71 4.91 -19.26
N GLY A 146 43.50 4.10 -18.52
CA GLY A 146 44.47 4.47 -17.47
C GLY A 146 44.50 3.44 -16.32
N HIS A 147 45.37 2.41 -16.29
CA HIS A 147 46.72 2.36 -15.65
C HIS A 147 46.70 2.86 -14.18
N THR A 148 47.13 2.15 -13.11
CA THR A 148 48.13 1.08 -12.88
C THR A 148 47.88 0.31 -11.56
N THR A 149 48.41 -0.91 -11.55
CA THR A 149 48.76 -1.96 -10.55
C THR A 149 48.99 -1.64 -9.04
N PRO A 150 49.01 -2.70 -8.18
CA PRO A 150 48.94 -2.65 -6.71
C PRO A 150 50.32 -2.57 -6.03
N THR A 151 50.39 -2.09 -4.79
CA THR A 151 51.57 -2.25 -3.93
C THR A 151 51.14 -2.59 -2.51
N GLU A 152 51.58 -3.77 -2.08
CA GLU A 152 51.53 -4.36 -0.75
C GLU A 152 52.72 -3.81 0.08
N PRO A 153 52.59 -3.54 1.39
CA PRO A 153 53.72 -3.37 2.28
C PRO A 153 53.93 -4.60 3.19
N GLU A 154 55.22 -4.87 3.42
CA GLU A 154 55.85 -6.01 4.14
C GLU A 154 55.30 -6.34 5.54
#